data_AF-A0A919H0E4-F1
#
_entry.id   AF-A0A919H0E4-F1
#
_cell.length_a   1.000
_cell.length_b   1.000
_cell.length_c   1.000
_cell.angle_alpha   90.00
_cell.angle_beta   90.00
_cell.angle_gamma   90.00
#
_symmetry.space_group_name_H-M   'P 1'
#
loop_
_entity.id
_entity.type
_entity.pdbx_description
1 polymer ?
#
loop_
_entity_poly.entity_id
_entity_poly.type
_entity_poly.pdbx_seq_one_letter_code
_entity_poly.pdbx_strand_id
1 'polypeptide(L)'
;MSHREHPPANSPAFTSAGISPAEPTPAPDGSGALKVVAEGVPSSVRSDPHADDGRRPVAWLHIVAPGRGVTPSVRSWCVCGRDLFAAGQARALALIADHQWHRDVCPQLTHAQERKAA
;
A
#
# COMPACT_ATOMS: atom_id res chain seq x y z
N MET A 1 26.93 -10.90 4.86
CA MET A 1 25.51 -11.16 4.63
C MET A 1 24.77 -10.87 5.92
N SER A 2 24.20 -9.68 6.06
CA SER A 2 23.46 -9.30 7.27
C SER A 2 22.00 -9.16 6.91
N HIS A 3 21.21 -10.18 7.24
CA HIS A 3 19.77 -10.03 7.38
C HIS A 3 19.54 -9.07 8.55
N ARG A 4 18.99 -7.90 8.28
CA ARG A 4 18.60 -6.97 9.35
C ARG A 4 17.10 -7.10 9.52
N GLU A 5 16.72 -7.70 10.65
CA GLU A 5 15.34 -7.97 11.03
C GLU A 5 14.54 -6.68 11.14
N HIS A 6 13.29 -6.73 10.66
CA HIS A 6 12.34 -5.62 10.74
C HIS A 6 12.03 -5.31 12.21
N PRO A 7 11.98 -4.02 12.61
CA PRO A 7 11.50 -3.66 13.94
C PRO A 7 10.00 -4.00 14.08
N PRO A 8 9.54 -4.56 15.21
CA PRO A 8 8.14 -4.88 15.40
C PRO A 8 7.29 -3.61 15.53
N ALA A 9 6.19 -3.55 14.77
CA ALA A 9 5.17 -2.53 14.93
C ALA A 9 4.40 -2.77 16.24
N ASN A 10 4.33 -1.76 17.10
CA ASN A 10 3.45 -1.77 18.27
C ASN A 10 1.99 -1.81 17.82
N SER A 11 1.29 -2.90 18.10
CA SER A 11 -0.18 -2.98 17.99
C SER A 11 -0.83 -2.33 19.22
N PRO A 12 -1.83 -1.44 19.07
CA PRO A 12 -2.65 -1.02 20.21
C PRO A 12 -3.63 -2.14 20.62
N ALA A 13 -3.76 -2.33 21.93
CA ALA A 13 -4.65 -3.31 22.56
C ALA A 13 -6.12 -3.02 22.26
N PHE A 14 -6.86 -4.06 21.86
CA PHE A 14 -8.31 -4.01 21.72
C PHE A 14 -8.94 -4.22 23.11
N THR A 15 -9.27 -3.14 23.80
CA THR A 15 -10.00 -3.22 25.07
C THR A 15 -11.48 -3.46 24.79
N SER A 16 -11.94 -4.68 25.05
CA SER A 16 -13.36 -5.02 25.06
C SER A 16 -14.00 -4.45 26.32
N ALA A 17 -14.66 -3.29 26.21
CA ALA A 17 -15.55 -2.80 27.25
C ALA A 17 -16.94 -3.40 27.00
N GLY A 18 -17.36 -4.29 27.91
CA GLY A 18 -18.60 -5.04 27.82
C GLY A 18 -19.85 -4.17 27.70
N ILE A 19 -20.75 -4.60 26.83
CA ILE A 19 -22.09 -4.01 26.67
C ILE A 19 -22.95 -4.54 27.81
N SER A 20 -23.32 -3.66 28.74
CA SER A 20 -24.37 -3.93 29.73
C SER A 20 -25.73 -3.68 29.08
N PRO A 21 -26.67 -4.65 29.06
CA PRO A 21 -28.00 -4.41 28.52
C PRO A 21 -28.86 -3.70 29.56
N ALA A 22 -29.30 -2.46 29.27
CA ALA A 22 -30.40 -1.83 29.98
C ALA A 22 -31.71 -2.21 29.26
N GLU A 23 -32.60 -2.90 29.97
CA GLU A 23 -33.93 -3.32 29.51
C GLU A 23 -34.88 -2.11 29.43
N PRO A 24 -35.48 -1.79 28.26
CA PRO A 24 -36.51 -0.75 28.17
C PRO A 24 -37.92 -1.35 28.32
N THR A 25 -38.71 -0.74 29.21
CA THR A 25 -40.15 -0.93 29.42
C THR A 25 -40.99 -0.52 28.18
N PRO A 26 -42.13 -1.18 27.88
CA PRO A 26 -42.92 -0.89 26.68
C PRO A 26 -43.92 0.26 26.88
N ALA A 27 -44.04 1.12 25.86
CA ALA A 27 -45.21 1.99 25.60
C ALA A 27 -45.12 2.55 24.15
N PRO A 28 -46.20 3.10 23.58
CA PRO A 28 -47.29 2.43 22.88
C PRO A 28 -47.27 2.66 21.36
N ASP A 29 -48.13 1.93 20.65
CA ASP A 29 -48.38 2.03 19.21
C ASP A 29 -48.53 3.48 18.72
N GLY A 30 -47.59 3.87 17.86
CA GLY A 30 -47.62 5.12 17.11
C GLY A 30 -47.25 4.85 15.66
N SER A 31 -48.26 4.88 14.80
CA SER A 31 -48.18 4.76 13.34
C SER A 31 -47.05 5.63 12.76
N GLY A 32 -45.98 4.97 12.29
CA GLY A 32 -44.88 5.58 11.54
C GLY A 32 -44.75 4.88 10.19
N ALA A 33 -44.94 5.62 9.11
CA ALA A 33 -44.84 5.17 7.73
C ALA A 33 -43.53 4.38 7.44
N LEU A 34 -43.60 3.39 6.56
CA LEU A 34 -42.44 2.60 6.12
C LEU A 34 -41.31 3.51 5.64
N LYS A 35 -40.15 3.37 6.28
CA LYS A 35 -38.93 4.09 5.93
C LYS A 35 -38.45 3.58 4.56
N VAL A 36 -38.67 4.37 3.52
CA VAL A 36 -38.17 4.07 2.17
C VAL A 36 -36.64 4.08 2.21
N VAL A 37 -36.02 3.02 1.67
CA VAL A 37 -34.57 2.93 1.48
C VAL A 37 -34.17 3.97 0.45
N ALA A 38 -33.44 5.01 0.88
CA ALA A 38 -32.72 5.86 -0.05
C ALA A 38 -31.51 5.08 -0.55
N GLU A 39 -31.49 4.68 -1.82
CA GLU A 39 -30.26 4.19 -2.45
C GLU A 39 -29.24 5.33 -2.47
N GLY A 40 -28.21 5.22 -1.63
CA GLY A 40 -27.09 6.16 -1.64
C GLY A 40 -26.28 5.99 -2.93
N VAL A 41 -26.16 7.07 -3.71
CA VAL A 41 -25.26 7.12 -4.86
C VAL A 41 -23.81 7.05 -4.35
N PRO A 42 -22.94 6.19 -4.91
CA PRO A 42 -21.53 6.21 -4.58
C PRO A 42 -20.91 7.57 -4.91
N SER A 43 -20.45 8.30 -3.90
CA SER A 43 -19.82 9.62 -4.06
C SER A 43 -18.43 9.56 -4.69
N SER A 44 -17.88 8.37 -4.93
CA SER A 44 -16.59 8.16 -5.56
C SER A 44 -16.74 7.32 -6.83
N VAL A 45 -16.17 7.85 -7.92
CA VAL A 45 -15.97 7.09 -9.16
C VAL A 45 -15.07 5.91 -8.82
N ARG A 46 -15.58 4.70 -9.06
CA ARG A 46 -14.76 3.48 -8.98
C ARG A 46 -13.67 3.61 -10.03
N SER A 47 -12.41 3.36 -9.67
CA SER A 47 -11.33 3.34 -10.65
C SER A 47 -11.72 2.45 -11.83
N ASP A 48 -11.48 2.94 -13.06
CA ASP A 48 -11.70 2.13 -14.24
C ASP A 48 -10.98 0.79 -14.09
N PRO A 49 -11.64 -0.34 -14.39
CA PRO A 49 -10.97 -1.63 -14.44
C PRO A 49 -9.85 -1.55 -15.47
N HIS A 50 -8.61 -1.45 -15.00
CA HIS A 50 -7.47 -1.70 -15.86
C HIS A 50 -7.50 -3.17 -16.26
N ALA A 51 -7.48 -3.44 -17.57
CA ALA A 51 -7.27 -4.79 -18.08
C ALA A 51 -6.03 -5.38 -17.40
N ASP A 52 -6.19 -6.54 -16.76
CA ASP A 52 -5.07 -7.26 -16.17
C ASP A 52 -4.12 -7.65 -17.31
N ASP A 53 -3.02 -6.92 -17.47
CA ASP A 53 -1.96 -7.23 -18.43
C ASP A 53 -1.00 -8.32 -17.88
N GLY A 54 -1.39 -8.93 -16.75
CA GLY A 54 -0.65 -9.90 -15.98
C GLY A 54 0.72 -9.40 -15.51
N ARG A 55 1.04 -8.09 -15.58
CA ARG A 55 2.33 -7.57 -15.10
C ARG A 55 2.25 -7.39 -13.59
N ARG A 56 3.06 -8.14 -12.85
CA ARG A 56 3.28 -7.89 -11.42
C ARG A 56 4.47 -6.96 -11.24
N PRO A 57 4.37 -5.93 -10.37
CA PRO A 57 5.53 -5.16 -9.97
C PRO A 57 6.47 -6.09 -9.18
N VAL A 58 7.74 -6.13 -9.58
CA VAL A 58 8.78 -6.99 -8.98
C VAL A 58 10.03 -6.20 -8.55
N ALA A 59 10.05 -4.90 -8.84
CA ALA A 59 11.04 -3.94 -8.34
C ALA A 59 10.30 -2.73 -7.79
N TRP A 60 10.72 -2.26 -6.62
CA TRP A 60 10.09 -1.17 -5.89
C TRP A 60 11.10 -0.09 -5.52
N LEU A 61 10.60 1.14 -5.42
CA LEU A 61 11.36 2.33 -5.06
C LEU A 61 10.55 3.14 -4.05
N HIS A 62 11.11 3.39 -2.87
CA HIS A 62 10.52 4.24 -1.84
C HIS A 62 11.38 5.48 -1.68
N ILE A 63 10.77 6.65 -1.82
CA ILE A 63 11.44 7.95 -1.72
C ILE A 63 10.80 8.74 -0.58
N VAL A 64 11.62 9.22 0.34
CA VAL A 64 11.20 10.09 1.44
C VAL A 64 11.89 11.43 1.27
N ALA A 65 11.11 12.46 0.93
CA ALA A 65 11.57 13.84 0.74
C ALA A 65 10.53 14.82 1.30
N PRO A 66 10.49 15.02 2.63
CA PRO A 66 9.37 15.65 3.32
C PRO A 66 9.32 17.19 3.21
N GLY A 67 10.31 17.84 2.59
CA GLY A 67 10.33 19.29 2.39
C GLY A 67 11.73 19.87 2.15
N ARG A 68 11.82 21.19 2.00
CA ARG A 68 13.10 21.90 1.82
C ARG A 68 14.00 21.74 3.05
N GLY A 69 15.30 21.61 2.82
CA GLY A 69 16.31 21.51 3.89
C GLY A 69 16.38 20.14 4.59
N VAL A 70 15.46 19.22 4.30
CA VAL A 70 15.52 17.86 4.83
C VAL A 70 16.30 16.96 3.87
N THR A 71 17.16 16.11 4.43
CA THR A 71 17.93 15.14 3.65
C THR A 71 16.99 14.09 3.06
N PRO A 72 16.91 13.94 1.73
CA PRO A 72 16.09 12.90 1.13
C PRO A 72 16.70 11.53 1.39
N SER A 73 15.85 10.51 1.46
CA SER A 73 16.29 9.12 1.46
C SER A 73 15.52 8.29 0.44
N VAL A 74 16.17 7.27 -0.08
CA VAL A 74 15.66 6.40 -1.12
C VAL A 74 16.00 4.95 -0.74
N ARG A 75 15.03 4.06 -0.86
CA ARG A 75 15.23 2.61 -0.77
C ARG A 75 14.75 1.96 -2.06
N SER A 76 15.58 1.11 -2.66
CA SER A 76 15.24 0.33 -3.85
C SER A 76 15.36 -1.14 -3.52
N TRP A 77 14.33 -1.93 -3.78
CA TRP A 77 14.40 -3.38 -3.60
C TRP A 77 13.76 -4.14 -4.77
N CYS A 78 14.23 -5.36 -5.03
CA CYS A 78 13.74 -6.22 -6.09
C CYS A 78 13.74 -7.69 -5.65
N VAL A 79 12.82 -8.47 -6.23
CA VAL A 79 12.72 -9.92 -5.98
C VAL A 79 13.97 -10.72 -6.37
N CYS A 80 14.88 -10.14 -7.16
CA CYS A 80 16.18 -10.74 -7.47
C CYS A 80 17.17 -10.73 -6.28
N GLY A 81 16.79 -10.11 -5.15
CA GLY A 81 17.63 -9.99 -3.96
C GLY A 81 18.34 -8.64 -3.83
N ARG A 82 18.14 -7.71 -4.77
CA ARG A 82 18.63 -6.32 -4.62
C ARG A 82 17.86 -5.62 -3.50
N ASP A 83 18.55 -5.04 -2.54
CA ASP A 83 18.02 -4.10 -1.55
C ASP A 83 19.09 -3.04 -1.24
N LEU A 84 18.86 -1.80 -1.67
CA LEU A 84 19.79 -0.69 -1.54
C LEU A 84 19.11 0.50 -0.88
N PHE A 85 19.88 1.23 -0.09
CA PHE A 85 19.44 2.45 0.56
C PHE A 85 20.45 3.57 0.34
N ALA A 86 19.95 4.77 0.09
CA ALA A 86 20.74 5.98 -0.05
C ALA A 86 20.08 7.14 0.70
N ALA A 87 20.89 7.97 1.35
CA ALA A 87 20.47 9.25 1.91
C ALA A 87 21.34 10.38 1.36
N GLY A 88 20.78 11.57 1.24
CA GLY A 88 21.42 12.72 0.61
C GLY A 88 21.06 12.87 -0.86
N GLN A 89 20.96 14.12 -1.31
CA GLN A 89 20.47 14.48 -2.64
C GLN A 89 21.19 13.73 -3.77
N ALA A 90 22.52 13.78 -3.82
CA ALA A 90 23.30 13.18 -4.88
C ALA A 90 23.16 11.65 -4.92
N ARG A 91 23.22 11.00 -3.75
CA ARG A 91 23.11 9.54 -3.64
C ARG A 91 21.69 9.05 -3.92
N ALA A 92 20.68 9.82 -3.50
CA ALA A 92 19.28 9.57 -3.83
C ALA A 92 19.06 9.58 -5.34
N LEU A 93 19.53 10.62 -6.04
CA LEU A 93 19.42 10.70 -7.50
C LEU A 93 20.16 9.55 -8.20
N ALA A 94 21.36 9.22 -7.74
CA ALA A 94 22.12 8.09 -8.27
C ALA A 94 21.36 6.77 -8.09
N LEU A 95 20.77 6.53 -6.91
CA LEU A 95 20.01 5.31 -6.65
C LEU A 95 18.70 5.25 -7.47
N ILE A 96 18.08 6.38 -7.77
CA ILE A 96 16.90 6.44 -8.66
C ILE A 96 17.29 6.03 -10.09
N ALA A 97 18.38 6.57 -10.62
CA ALA A 97 18.85 6.23 -11.97
C ALA A 97 19.28 4.76 -12.06
N ASP A 98 20.00 4.28 -11.05
CA ASP A 98 20.40 2.88 -10.93
C ASP A 98 19.19 1.93 -10.80
N HIS A 99 18.13 2.33 -10.08
CA HIS A 99 16.89 1.56 -10.02
C HIS A 99 16.23 1.44 -11.40
N GLN A 100 16.21 2.51 -12.20
CA GLN A 100 15.68 2.48 -13.56
C GLN A 100 16.47 1.51 -14.44
N TRP A 101 17.79 1.63 -14.47
CA TRP A 101 18.65 0.72 -15.22
C TRP A 101 18.47 -0.74 -14.76
N HIS A 102 18.40 -0.97 -13.44
CA HIS A 102 18.21 -2.31 -12.90
C HIS A 102 16.91 -2.96 -13.40
N ARG A 103 15.83 -2.19 -13.58
CA ARG A 103 14.56 -2.73 -14.07
C ARG A 103 14.65 -3.31 -15.47
N ASP A 104 15.53 -2.77 -16.31
CA ASP A 104 15.70 -3.22 -17.69
C ASP A 104 16.60 -4.45 -17.81
N VAL A 105 17.59 -4.58 -16.91
CA VAL A 105 18.59 -5.66 -16.96
C VAL A 105 18.33 -6.80 -15.98
N CYS A 106 17.37 -6.66 -15.06
CA CYS A 106 17.13 -7.66 -14.04
C CYS A 106 16.61 -8.97 -14.67
N PRO A 107 17.32 -10.10 -14.55
CA PRO A 107 16.92 -11.34 -15.20
C PRO A 107 15.53 -11.83 -14.77
N GLN A 108 15.16 -11.61 -13.50
CA GLN A 108 13.84 -11.99 -13.00
C GLN A 108 12.70 -11.16 -13.63
N LEU A 109 13.00 -9.96 -14.12
CA LEU A 109 12.08 -9.12 -14.91
C LEU A 109 12.08 -9.56 -16.37
N THR A 110 13.25 -9.73 -16.99
CA THR A 110 13.40 -10.11 -18.40
C THR A 110 12.77 -11.48 -18.69
N HIS A 111 13.07 -12.50 -17.88
CA HIS A 111 12.52 -13.85 -18.06
C HIS A 111 10.99 -13.89 -17.81
N ALA A 112 10.44 -12.98 -17.01
CA ALA A 112 8.99 -12.87 -16.81
C ALA A 112 8.28 -12.27 -18.05
N GLN A 113 8.97 -11.46 -18.85
CA GLN A 113 8.46 -10.95 -20.12
C GLN A 113 8.50 -12.02 -21.21
N GLU A 114 9.58 -12.80 -21.29
CA GLU A 114 9.74 -13.86 -22.30
C GLU A 114 8.75 -15.02 -22.11
N ARG A 115 8.48 -15.43 -20.86
CA ARG A 115 7.46 -16.46 -20.56
C ARG A 115 6.03 -16.08 -20.96
N LYS A 116 5.76 -14.80 -21.25
CA LYS A 116 4.45 -14.33 -21.74
C LYS A 116 4.36 -14.23 -23.27
N ALA A 117 5.47 -14.43 -23.99
CA ALA A 117 5.53 -14.29 -25.45
C ALA A 117 5.50 -15.63 -26.21
N ALA A 118 5.37 -16.76 -25.52
CA ALA A 118 5.28 -18.13 -26.08
C ALA A 118 3.90 -18.73 -25.78
#